data_AF-A0A0B6YZG9-F1
#
_entry.id   AF-A0A0B6YZG9-F1
#
_cell.length_a   1.000
_cell.length_b   1.000
_cell.length_c   1.000
_cell.angle_alpha   90.00
_cell.angle_beta   90.00
_cell.angle_gamma   90.00
#
_symmetry.space_group_name_H-M   'P 1'
#
loop_
_entity.id
_entity.type
_entity.pdbx_description
1 polymer ?
#
loop_
_entity_poly.entity_id
_entity_poly.type
_entity_poly.pdbx_seq_one_letter_code
_entity_poly.pdbx_strand_id
1 'polypeptide(L)'
;ASMSFYCRLRRSLSTVLYGIFVLVTVISAILLLSLYIKYRLKQRESEQKEVYAMVEKIIDILQNHYEQTKAGESSEQQYLAVQHVRDQLLPPSKRHKLQPIWDAAVKFIAANESRIRLETRLIHDEEFEVWHWFQPSLHNGKIWQGQAFGENRENKGSNQVIYSPTPCLKIRNMFDSNVENEDNWENSVTDAILEKCKNMDSIVHIYVDVESREGCVYLKCSSCEAAGKARLALHGWWFDGRLVTVKHLKTDHYHKRWPEARDATKPLKPSTDQMRSLSQPYYRSSLEMT
;
A
#
# COMPACT_ATOMS: atom_id res chain seq x y z
N ALA A 1 40.85 -53.10 -53.59
CA ALA A 1 39.91 -54.10 -53.05
C ALA A 1 38.53 -53.45 -52.91
N SER A 2 37.57 -53.85 -53.76
CA SER A 2 36.18 -53.41 -53.67
C SER A 2 35.54 -54.04 -52.42
N MET A 3 35.16 -53.20 -51.45
CA MET A 3 34.49 -53.66 -50.23
C MET A 3 33.14 -54.30 -50.58
N SER A 4 32.91 -55.53 -50.11
CA SER A 4 31.67 -56.29 -50.32
C SER A 4 30.43 -55.51 -49.85
N PHE A 5 29.33 -55.63 -50.60
CA PHE A 5 28.04 -54.98 -50.36
C PHE A 5 27.51 -55.22 -48.93
N TYR A 6 27.75 -56.43 -48.39
CA TYR A 6 27.37 -56.81 -47.03
C TYR A 6 28.05 -55.95 -45.95
N CYS A 7 29.30 -55.56 -46.18
CA CYS A 7 30.07 -54.74 -45.23
C CYS A 7 29.59 -53.28 -45.21
N ARG A 8 29.17 -52.75 -46.37
CA ARG A 8 28.56 -51.41 -46.47
C ARG A 8 27.19 -51.38 -45.79
N LEU A 9 26.37 -52.41 -46.00
CA LEU A 9 25.05 -52.52 -45.39
C LEU A 9 25.14 -52.66 -43.86
N ARG A 10 26.05 -53.50 -43.35
CA ARG A 10 26.28 -53.67 -41.91
C ARG A 10 26.76 -52.38 -41.24
N ARG A 11 27.67 -51.64 -41.90
CA ARG A 11 28.15 -50.35 -41.39
C ARG A 11 27.05 -49.29 -41.38
N SER A 12 26.23 -49.23 -42.44
CA SER A 12 25.09 -48.32 -42.54
C SER A 12 24.01 -48.61 -41.49
N LEU A 13 23.68 -49.88 -41.28
CA LEU A 13 22.73 -50.30 -40.24
C LEU A 13 23.27 -49.98 -38.84
N SER A 14 24.56 -50.22 -38.60
CA SER A 14 25.20 -49.87 -37.32
C SER A 14 25.17 -48.37 -37.03
N THR A 15 25.36 -47.52 -38.04
CA THR A 15 25.28 -46.06 -37.87
C THR A 15 23.84 -45.59 -37.60
N VAL A 16 22.85 -46.20 -38.25
CA VAL A 16 21.43 -45.87 -38.02
C VAL A 16 21.00 -46.32 -36.63
N LEU A 17 21.36 -47.53 -36.21
CA LEU A 17 21.05 -48.05 -34.87
C LEU A 17 21.73 -47.22 -33.76
N TYR A 18 22.98 -46.81 -33.96
CA TYR A 18 23.66 -45.90 -33.03
C TYR A 18 22.98 -44.53 -32.97
N GLY A 19 22.56 -43.98 -34.12
CA GLY A 19 21.80 -42.72 -34.16
C GLY A 19 20.46 -42.82 -33.40
N ILE A 20 19.73 -43.93 -33.57
CA ILE A 20 18.49 -44.19 -32.83
C ILE A 20 18.77 -44.32 -31.33
N PHE A 21 19.84 -45.02 -30.93
CA PHE A 21 20.21 -45.15 -29.52
C PHE A 21 20.52 -43.78 -28.89
N VAL A 22 21.29 -42.93 -29.57
CA VAL A 22 21.56 -41.57 -29.11
C VAL A 22 20.27 -40.77 -28.96
N LEU A 23 19.36 -40.82 -29.95
CA LEU A 23 18.06 -40.14 -29.85
C LEU A 23 17.22 -40.63 -28.66
N VAL A 24 17.15 -41.94 -28.43
CA VAL A 24 16.42 -42.52 -27.30
C VAL A 24 17.02 -42.09 -25.96
N THR A 25 18.36 -42.09 -25.83
CA THR A 25 19.02 -41.64 -24.60
C THR A 25 18.77 -40.15 -24.32
N VAL A 26 18.78 -39.30 -25.36
CA VAL A 26 18.47 -37.88 -25.23
C VAL A 26 17.02 -37.66 -24.82
N ILE A 27 16.07 -38.35 -25.46
CA ILE A 27 14.65 -38.26 -25.11
C ILE A 27 14.41 -38.74 -23.67
N SER A 28 15.04 -39.84 -23.26
CA SER A 28 14.95 -40.36 -21.89
C SER A 28 15.50 -39.35 -20.86
N ALA A 29 16.66 -38.74 -21.14
CA ALA A 29 17.23 -37.69 -20.29
C ALA A 29 16.32 -36.46 -20.18
N ILE A 30 15.71 -36.01 -21.28
CA ILE A 30 14.75 -34.89 -21.28
C ILE A 30 13.51 -35.25 -20.44
N LEU A 31 12.98 -36.47 -20.57
CA LEU A 31 11.82 -36.90 -19.79
C LEU A 31 12.14 -36.95 -18.29
N LEU A 32 13.29 -37.51 -17.90
CA LEU A 32 13.73 -37.53 -16.49
C LEU A 32 13.91 -36.11 -15.93
N LEU A 33 14.52 -35.22 -16.70
CA LEU A 33 14.68 -33.81 -16.30
C LEU A 33 13.31 -33.13 -16.15
N SER A 34 12.38 -33.37 -17.08
CA SER A 34 11.02 -32.80 -17.02
C SER A 34 10.23 -33.29 -15.81
N LEU A 35 10.35 -34.57 -15.44
CA LEU A 35 9.71 -35.14 -14.26
C LEU A 35 10.33 -34.59 -12.98
N TYR A 36 11.66 -34.44 -12.95
CA TYR A 36 12.37 -33.82 -11.84
C TYR A 36 11.95 -32.36 -11.64
N ILE A 37 11.87 -31.56 -12.71
CA ILE A 37 11.40 -30.17 -12.66
C ILE A 37 9.94 -30.12 -12.17
N LYS A 38 9.05 -30.96 -12.72
CA LYS A 38 7.64 -31.03 -12.27
C LYS A 38 7.53 -31.38 -10.80
N TYR A 39 8.31 -32.36 -10.33
CA TYR A 39 8.36 -32.73 -8.92
C TYR A 39 8.83 -31.57 -8.04
N ARG A 40 9.90 -30.88 -8.45
CA ARG A 40 10.44 -29.71 -7.72
C ARG A 40 9.46 -28.53 -7.70
N LEU A 41 8.75 -28.28 -8.80
CA LEU A 41 7.72 -27.24 -8.86
C LEU A 41 6.55 -27.58 -7.93
N LYS A 42 6.05 -28.83 -7.97
CA LYS A 42 4.98 -29.29 -7.09
C LYS A 42 5.36 -29.20 -5.60
N GLN A 43 6.61 -29.52 -5.28
CA GLN A 43 7.13 -29.40 -3.92
C GLN A 43 7.11 -27.93 -3.44
N ARG A 44 7.53 -26.99 -4.28
CA ARG A 44 7.46 -25.54 -3.98
C ARG A 44 6.03 -25.05 -3.79
N GLU A 45 5.09 -25.53 -4.61
CA GLU A 45 3.67 -25.18 -4.45
C GLU A 45 3.12 -25.65 -3.10
N SER A 46 3.47 -26.85 -2.65
CA SER A 46 3.07 -27.36 -1.33
C SER A 46 3.67 -26.53 -0.20
N GLU A 47 4.97 -26.21 -0.26
CA GLU A 47 5.64 -25.35 0.72
C GLU A 47 5.00 -23.94 0.78
N GLN A 48 4.69 -23.35 -0.38
CA GLN A 48 4.00 -22.06 -0.46
C GLN A 48 2.60 -22.11 0.15
N LYS A 49 1.83 -23.18 -0.11
CA LYS A 49 0.50 -23.36 0.50
C LYS A 49 0.56 -23.43 2.01
N GLU A 50 1.56 -24.10 2.58
CA GLU A 50 1.75 -24.16 4.03
C GLU A 50 2.08 -22.78 4.62
N VAL A 51 2.91 -21.99 3.93
CA VAL A 51 3.19 -20.59 4.32
C VAL A 51 1.93 -19.73 4.24
N TYR A 52 1.17 -19.80 3.15
CA TYR A 52 -0.08 -19.03 3.02
C TYR A 52 -1.12 -19.43 4.07
N ALA A 53 -1.28 -20.72 4.34
CA ALA A 53 -2.19 -21.17 5.39
C ALA A 53 -1.76 -20.68 6.79
N MET A 54 -0.45 -20.49 7.01
CA MET A 54 0.04 -19.88 8.25
C MET A 54 -0.22 -18.38 8.30
N VAL A 55 -0.04 -17.66 7.19
CA VAL A 55 -0.37 -16.23 7.07
C VAL A 55 -1.87 -15.99 7.34
N GLU A 56 -2.76 -16.79 6.75
CA GLU A 56 -4.20 -16.69 6.99
C GLU A 56 -4.55 -16.85 8.47
N LYS A 57 -3.93 -17.81 9.16
CA LYS A 57 -4.12 -17.99 10.61
C LYS A 57 -3.62 -16.82 11.44
N ILE A 58 -2.49 -16.22 11.06
CA ILE A 58 -1.96 -15.02 11.71
C ILE A 58 -2.96 -13.86 11.54
N ILE A 59 -3.45 -13.66 10.31
CA ILE A 59 -4.43 -12.63 9.98
C ILE A 59 -5.72 -12.82 10.79
N ASP A 60 -6.25 -14.04 10.85
CA ASP A 60 -7.47 -14.37 11.59
C ASP A 60 -7.33 -14.06 13.09
N ILE A 61 -6.21 -14.43 13.72
CA ILE A 61 -5.93 -14.09 15.13
C ILE A 61 -5.92 -12.57 15.33
N LEU A 62 -5.22 -11.83 14.47
CA LEU A 62 -5.12 -10.38 14.57
C LEU A 62 -6.46 -9.70 14.36
N GLN A 63 -7.26 -10.18 13.40
CA GLN A 63 -8.59 -9.65 13.11
C GLN A 63 -9.56 -9.93 14.26
N ASN A 64 -9.61 -11.16 14.78
CA ASN A 64 -10.47 -11.53 15.90
C ASN A 64 -10.12 -10.73 17.17
N HIS A 65 -8.84 -10.55 17.47
CA HIS A 65 -8.39 -9.72 18.59
C HIS A 65 -8.83 -8.25 18.43
N TYR A 66 -8.72 -7.72 17.21
CA TYR A 66 -9.18 -6.37 16.90
C TYR A 66 -10.70 -6.21 17.10
N GLU A 67 -11.50 -7.15 16.59
CA GLU A 67 -12.97 -7.10 16.73
C GLU A 67 -13.43 -7.19 18.19
N GLN A 68 -12.77 -8.00 19.01
CA GLN A 68 -13.02 -8.09 20.45
C GLN A 68 -12.67 -6.81 21.18
N THR A 69 -11.53 -6.19 20.83
CA THR A 69 -11.09 -4.92 21.44
C THR A 69 -12.01 -3.76 21.04
N LYS A 70 -12.54 -3.76 19.80
CA LYS A 70 -13.52 -2.76 19.33
C LYS A 70 -14.84 -2.81 20.11
N ALA A 71 -15.26 -3.98 20.57
CA ALA A 71 -16.53 -4.16 21.29
C ALA A 71 -16.44 -3.74 22.78
N GLY A 72 -15.24 -3.61 23.35
CA GLY A 72 -15.02 -3.06 24.69
C GLY A 72 -14.59 -1.60 24.61
N GLU A 73 -15.18 -0.71 25.40
CA GLU A 73 -14.93 0.75 25.40
C GLU A 73 -13.49 1.19 25.80
N SER A 74 -12.50 0.31 25.80
CA SER A 74 -11.12 0.60 26.23
C SER A 74 -10.18 0.72 25.02
N SER A 75 -9.91 1.96 24.61
CA SER A 75 -9.09 2.32 23.43
C SER A 75 -7.58 2.02 23.55
N GLU A 76 -7.14 1.27 24.56
CA GLU A 76 -5.72 1.29 24.98
C GLU A 76 -4.87 0.11 24.47
N GLN A 77 -5.46 -0.96 23.92
CA GLN A 77 -4.72 -2.19 23.56
C GLN A 77 -5.10 -2.75 22.18
N GLN A 78 -4.95 -1.95 21.12
CA GLN A 78 -5.14 -2.42 19.72
C GLN A 78 -3.89 -3.10 19.13
N TYR A 79 -2.98 -3.64 19.95
CA TYR A 79 -1.73 -4.27 19.52
C TYR A 79 -1.57 -5.65 20.15
N LEU A 80 -0.96 -6.58 19.41
CA LEU A 80 -0.75 -7.96 19.84
C LEU A 80 0.72 -8.33 19.73
N ALA A 81 1.33 -8.82 20.82
CA ALA A 81 2.74 -9.19 20.81
C ALA A 81 3.00 -10.35 19.83
N VAL A 82 4.05 -10.23 19.00
CA VAL A 82 4.42 -11.26 18.02
C VAL A 82 4.68 -12.61 18.71
N GLN A 83 5.29 -12.57 19.89
CA GLN A 83 5.53 -13.74 20.72
C GLN A 83 4.23 -14.45 21.14
N HIS A 84 3.20 -13.68 21.47
CA HIS A 84 1.90 -14.22 21.85
C HIS A 84 1.22 -14.93 20.68
N VAL A 85 1.21 -14.30 19.49
CA VAL A 85 0.66 -14.94 18.28
C VAL A 85 1.44 -16.21 17.91
N ARG A 86 2.78 -16.16 18.03
CA ARG A 86 3.63 -17.32 17.81
C ARG A 86 3.29 -18.45 18.76
N ASP A 87 3.10 -18.18 20.05
CA ASP A 87 2.85 -19.23 21.04
C ASP A 87 1.44 -19.83 20.93
N GLN A 88 0.47 -19.07 20.42
CA GLN A 88 -0.85 -19.60 20.04
C GLN A 88 -0.78 -20.54 18.83
N LEU A 89 0.04 -20.21 17.83
CA LEU A 89 0.11 -20.96 16.57
C LEU A 89 1.16 -22.09 16.57
N LEU A 90 2.22 -21.95 17.36
CA LEU A 90 3.34 -22.88 17.46
C LEU A 90 3.48 -23.41 18.90
N PRO A 91 2.68 -24.44 19.27
CA PRO A 91 2.84 -25.11 20.55
C PRO A 91 4.28 -25.63 20.72
N PRO A 92 4.82 -25.68 21.95
CA PRO A 92 6.20 -26.09 22.22
C PRO A 92 6.61 -27.42 21.55
N SER A 93 5.68 -28.38 21.46
CA SER A 93 5.91 -29.69 20.86
C SER A 93 6.16 -29.68 19.35
N LYS A 94 5.63 -28.68 18.62
CA LYS A 94 5.73 -28.57 17.16
C LYS A 94 6.63 -27.42 16.69
N ARG A 95 7.17 -26.63 17.63
CA ARG A 95 7.89 -25.38 17.36
C ARG A 95 9.04 -25.56 16.38
N HIS A 96 9.89 -26.58 16.58
CA HIS A 96 11.03 -26.83 15.69
C HIS A 96 10.63 -27.12 14.23
N LYS A 97 9.51 -27.84 14.00
CA LYS A 97 9.06 -28.18 12.65
C LYS A 97 8.41 -26.99 11.93
N LEU A 98 7.69 -26.15 12.67
CA LEU A 98 6.90 -25.05 12.12
C LEU A 98 7.67 -23.72 12.04
N GLN A 99 8.78 -23.58 12.77
CA GLN A 99 9.62 -22.37 12.77
C GLN A 99 9.99 -21.86 11.36
N PRO A 100 10.47 -22.68 10.40
CA PRO A 100 10.82 -22.16 9.07
C PRO A 100 9.61 -21.63 8.29
N ILE A 101 8.42 -22.22 8.51
CA ILE A 101 7.17 -21.76 7.90
C ILE A 101 6.75 -20.43 8.54
N TRP A 102 6.91 -20.31 9.86
CA TRP A 102 6.67 -19.06 10.61
C TRP A 102 7.56 -17.93 10.11
N ASP A 103 8.87 -18.14 10.05
CA ASP A 103 9.81 -17.11 9.60
C ASP A 103 9.52 -16.66 8.16
N ALA A 104 9.16 -17.61 7.28
CA ALA A 104 8.72 -17.32 5.92
C ALA A 104 7.40 -16.54 5.87
N ALA A 105 6.43 -16.88 6.73
CA ALA A 105 5.15 -16.19 6.83
C ALA A 105 5.31 -14.76 7.36
N VAL A 106 6.10 -14.54 8.42
CA VAL A 106 6.40 -13.20 8.95
C VAL A 106 7.07 -12.33 7.89
N LYS A 107 8.06 -12.88 7.17
CA LYS A 107 8.72 -12.17 6.07
C LYS A 107 7.75 -11.85 4.94
N PHE A 108 6.83 -12.77 4.61
CA PHE A 108 5.81 -12.56 3.59
C PHE A 108 4.84 -11.45 3.98
N ILE A 109 4.38 -11.43 5.23
CA ILE A 109 3.51 -10.38 5.78
C ILE A 109 4.22 -9.03 5.73
N ALA A 110 5.45 -8.94 6.25
CA ALA A 110 6.21 -7.69 6.25
C ALA A 110 6.45 -7.11 4.84
N ALA A 111 6.55 -7.96 3.81
CA ALA A 111 6.77 -7.53 2.44
C ALA A 111 5.48 -7.21 1.65
N ASN A 112 4.35 -7.84 1.99
CA ASN A 112 3.15 -7.83 1.13
C ASN A 112 1.86 -7.37 1.81
N GLU A 113 1.79 -7.38 3.15
CA GLU A 113 0.57 -7.07 3.90
C GLU A 113 0.68 -5.70 4.55
N SER A 114 0.14 -4.68 3.88
CA SER A 114 0.16 -3.29 4.34
C SER A 114 -0.75 -3.03 5.56
N ARG A 115 -1.66 -3.94 5.87
CA ARG A 115 -2.58 -3.83 7.01
C ARG A 115 -1.96 -4.25 8.34
N ILE A 116 -0.81 -4.91 8.34
CA ILE A 116 -0.14 -5.34 9.57
C ILE A 116 1.17 -4.56 9.70
N ARG A 117 1.30 -3.75 10.76
CA ARG A 117 2.56 -3.06 11.06
C ARG A 117 3.27 -3.74 12.22
N LEU A 118 4.58 -3.94 12.05
CA LEU A 118 5.47 -4.33 13.13
C LEU A 118 5.96 -3.07 13.84
N GLU A 119 5.77 -2.99 15.15
CA GLU A 119 6.23 -1.89 16.01
C GLU A 119 6.94 -2.47 17.23
N THR A 120 8.03 -1.83 17.68
CA THR A 120 8.65 -2.16 18.97
C THR A 120 8.03 -1.27 20.04
N ARG A 121 7.43 -1.86 21.06
CA ARG A 121 6.80 -1.14 22.18
C ARG A 121 7.35 -1.57 23.52
N LEU A 122 7.47 -0.60 24.42
CA LEU A 122 7.73 -0.85 25.83
C LEU A 122 6.42 -1.28 26.50
N ILE A 123 6.35 -2.53 26.91
CA ILE A 123 5.25 -3.09 27.69
C ILE A 123 5.86 -3.50 29.03
N HIS A 124 5.47 -2.85 30.13
CA HIS A 124 6.03 -3.07 31.47
C HIS A 124 7.57 -2.94 31.52
N ASP A 125 8.12 -1.85 30.94
CA ASP A 125 9.57 -1.55 30.88
C ASP A 125 10.43 -2.54 30.08
N GLU A 126 9.81 -3.45 29.33
CA GLU A 126 10.48 -4.37 28.40
C GLU A 126 10.07 -4.09 26.95
N GLU A 127 11.03 -4.13 26.03
CA GLU A 127 10.79 -3.92 24.61
C GLU A 127 10.25 -5.19 23.94
N PHE A 128 9.04 -5.12 23.40
CA PHE A 128 8.41 -6.19 22.65
C PHE A 128 8.10 -5.76 21.22
N GLU A 129 8.31 -6.69 20.29
CA GLU A 129 7.74 -6.57 18.95
C GLU A 129 6.24 -6.89 19.00
N VAL A 130 5.44 -5.94 18.53
CA VAL A 130 3.99 -6.04 18.45
C VAL A 130 3.51 -5.89 17.01
N TRP A 131 2.46 -6.63 16.67
CA TRP A 131 1.69 -6.44 15.46
C TRP A 131 0.49 -5.55 15.73
N HIS A 132 0.33 -4.54 14.87
CA HIS A 132 -0.81 -3.65 14.87
C HIS A 132 -1.64 -3.87 13.60
N TRP A 133 -2.92 -4.19 13.76
CA TRP A 133 -3.85 -4.36 12.67
C TRP A 133 -4.47 -3.00 12.28
N PHE A 134 -4.14 -2.53 11.08
CA PHE A 134 -4.71 -1.37 10.43
C PHE A 134 -5.82 -1.82 9.49
N GLN A 135 -7.08 -1.49 9.79
CA GLN A 135 -8.12 -1.58 8.78
C GLN A 135 -7.89 -0.50 7.70
N PRO A 136 -8.09 -0.80 6.40
CA PRO A 136 -8.42 0.25 5.45
C PRO A 136 -9.69 0.92 5.99
N SER A 137 -9.54 2.17 6.36
CA SER A 137 -10.45 2.94 7.19
C SER A 137 -11.78 3.18 6.48
N LEU A 138 -12.69 2.20 6.55
CA LEU A 138 -14.09 2.44 6.21
C LEU A 138 -14.83 3.17 7.34
N HIS A 139 -14.28 3.20 8.57
CA HIS A 139 -15.00 3.70 9.76
C HIS A 139 -14.14 4.55 10.72
N ASN A 140 -12.90 4.90 10.38
CA ASN A 140 -12.06 5.78 11.19
C ASN A 140 -11.51 6.96 10.38
N GLY A 141 -12.39 7.64 9.64
CA GLY A 141 -12.08 8.88 8.94
C GLY A 141 -11.04 8.74 7.82
N LYS A 142 -11.10 9.64 6.86
CA LYS A 142 -10.12 9.68 5.77
C LYS A 142 -8.83 10.31 6.29
N ILE A 143 -7.69 9.62 6.16
CA ILE A 143 -6.41 10.05 6.73
C ILE A 143 -5.32 10.33 5.68
N TRP A 144 -4.43 11.28 5.99
CA TRP A 144 -3.20 11.56 5.24
C TRP A 144 -2.06 10.63 5.66
N GLN A 145 -1.37 9.99 4.71
CA GLN A 145 -0.42 8.89 4.96
C GLN A 145 1.06 9.21 4.61
N GLY A 146 1.37 10.46 4.27
CA GLY A 146 2.73 10.89 3.90
C GLY A 146 2.86 11.34 2.45
N GLN A 147 4.03 11.85 2.08
CA GLN A 147 4.32 12.31 0.72
C GLN A 147 5.00 11.20 -0.09
N ALA A 148 4.52 10.96 -1.32
CA ALA A 148 5.00 9.88 -2.20
C ALA A 148 6.42 10.08 -2.71
N PHE A 149 6.87 11.33 -2.80
CA PHE A 149 8.22 11.70 -3.15
C PHE A 149 8.81 12.27 -1.87
N GLY A 150 9.70 11.53 -1.22
CA GLY A 150 10.19 11.82 0.13
C GLY A 150 10.56 13.30 0.34
N GLU A 151 10.37 13.79 1.56
CA GLU A 151 10.85 15.12 1.96
C GLU A 151 12.38 15.17 1.80
N ASN A 152 12.87 15.59 0.63
CA ASN A 152 14.25 15.99 0.44
C ASN A 152 14.49 17.28 1.24
N ARG A 153 14.68 17.12 2.55
CA ARG A 153 15.11 18.16 3.48
C ARG A 153 16.46 18.76 3.11
N GLU A 154 17.25 18.06 2.29
CA GLU A 154 18.52 18.56 1.72
C GLU A 154 18.34 19.56 0.58
N ASN A 155 17.11 19.81 0.11
CA ASN A 155 16.86 20.76 -0.96
C ASN A 155 15.93 21.92 -0.56
N LYS A 156 16.16 22.47 0.64
CA LYS A 156 15.69 23.84 0.99
C LYS A 156 16.25 24.92 0.06
N GLY A 157 17.11 24.57 -0.90
CA GLY A 157 17.84 25.48 -1.78
C GLY A 157 17.42 25.55 -3.26
N SER A 158 16.38 24.85 -3.76
CA SER A 158 16.05 25.00 -5.20
C SER A 158 14.56 24.90 -5.55
N ASN A 159 13.97 26.04 -5.92
CA ASN A 159 12.94 26.21 -6.96
C ASN A 159 11.63 25.37 -6.90
N GLN A 160 11.15 24.94 -5.73
CA GLN A 160 9.72 24.63 -5.60
C GLN A 160 8.96 25.96 -5.68
N VAL A 161 8.26 26.19 -6.79
CA VAL A 161 7.54 27.44 -7.05
C VAL A 161 6.48 27.64 -5.97
N ILE A 162 6.76 28.52 -4.99
CA ILE A 162 5.83 28.89 -3.91
C ILE A 162 4.59 29.63 -4.47
N TYR A 163 4.67 30.10 -5.72
CA TYR A 163 3.65 30.89 -6.37
C TYR A 163 2.78 30.08 -7.33
N SER A 164 1.47 30.05 -7.11
CA SER A 164 0.52 29.54 -8.09
C SER A 164 0.18 30.63 -9.12
N PRO A 165 0.02 30.32 -10.42
CA PRO A 165 -0.44 31.31 -11.41
C PRO A 165 -1.87 31.79 -11.15
N THR A 166 -2.68 31.04 -10.38
CA THR A 166 -4.07 31.38 -10.06
C THR A 166 -4.42 31.01 -8.61
N PRO A 167 -5.41 31.67 -7.98
CA PRO A 167 -5.86 31.31 -6.63
C PRO A 167 -6.72 30.03 -6.59
N CYS A 168 -7.00 29.39 -7.73
CA CYS A 168 -7.94 28.27 -7.82
C CYS A 168 -7.23 26.95 -8.16
N LEU A 169 -7.58 25.88 -7.45
CA LEU A 169 -6.99 24.55 -7.62
C LEU A 169 -8.07 23.50 -7.92
N LYS A 170 -7.70 22.50 -8.73
CA LYS A 170 -8.41 21.22 -8.89
C LYS A 170 -7.55 20.13 -8.28
N ILE A 171 -8.10 19.45 -7.30
CA ILE A 171 -7.53 18.28 -6.63
C ILE A 171 -8.23 17.04 -7.20
N ARG A 172 -7.49 15.97 -7.42
CA ARG A 172 -8.01 14.68 -7.90
C ARG A 172 -7.63 13.58 -6.92
N ASN A 173 -8.40 12.50 -6.97
CA ASN A 173 -8.19 11.27 -6.20
C ASN A 173 -8.38 11.45 -4.68
N MET A 174 -9.27 12.37 -4.28
CA MET A 174 -9.61 12.61 -2.86
C MET A 174 -10.65 11.62 -2.31
N PHE A 175 -11.40 10.93 -3.17
CA PHE A 175 -12.46 9.99 -2.81
C PHE A 175 -12.80 9.11 -4.02
N ASP A 176 -13.72 8.17 -3.83
CA ASP A 176 -14.26 7.34 -4.91
C ASP A 176 -15.77 7.21 -4.81
N SER A 177 -16.46 7.90 -5.71
CA SER A 177 -17.91 7.98 -5.74
C SER A 177 -18.64 6.63 -5.72
N ASN A 178 -18.00 5.51 -6.08
CA ASN A 178 -18.64 4.19 -6.04
C ASN A 178 -18.64 3.52 -4.65
N VAL A 179 -17.81 3.99 -3.72
CA VAL A 179 -17.66 3.38 -2.38
C VAL A 179 -18.14 4.29 -1.25
N GLU A 180 -18.32 5.60 -1.51
CA GLU A 180 -18.84 6.55 -0.54
C GLU A 180 -20.35 6.35 -0.35
N ASN A 181 -20.76 5.79 0.79
CA ASN A 181 -22.16 5.47 1.10
C ASN A 181 -22.68 6.12 2.39
N GLU A 182 -21.83 6.87 3.10
CA GLU A 182 -22.21 7.55 4.35
C GLU A 182 -22.89 8.89 4.09
N ASP A 183 -23.83 9.30 4.93
CA ASP A 183 -24.45 10.63 4.81
C ASP A 183 -23.42 11.75 5.06
N ASN A 184 -23.38 12.73 4.16
CA ASN A 184 -22.48 13.88 4.23
C ASN A 184 -20.97 13.53 4.25
N TRP A 185 -20.56 12.43 3.62
CA TRP A 185 -19.16 12.03 3.52
C TRP A 185 -18.28 13.12 2.89
N GLU A 186 -18.84 14.00 2.06
CA GLU A 186 -18.17 15.14 1.45
C GLU A 186 -17.63 16.15 2.48
N ASN A 187 -18.24 16.22 3.67
CA ASN A 187 -17.75 17.05 4.78
C ASN A 187 -16.44 16.48 5.32
N SER A 188 -16.28 15.15 5.37
CA SER A 188 -15.01 14.53 5.81
C SER A 188 -13.86 14.85 4.86
N VAL A 189 -14.12 14.92 3.55
CA VAL A 189 -13.12 15.31 2.54
C VAL A 189 -12.77 16.79 2.67
N THR A 190 -13.79 17.62 2.90
CA THR A 190 -13.61 19.06 3.11
C THR A 190 -12.78 19.35 4.36
N ASP A 191 -13.15 18.73 5.49
CA ASP A 191 -12.44 18.83 6.75
C ASP A 191 -11.00 18.35 6.60
N ALA A 192 -10.77 17.24 5.90
CA ALA A 192 -9.41 16.73 5.69
C ALA A 192 -8.49 17.69 4.94
N ILE A 193 -9.02 18.42 3.95
CA ILE A 193 -8.28 19.46 3.23
C ILE A 193 -8.01 20.65 4.16
N LEU A 194 -9.01 21.08 4.92
CA LEU A 194 -8.90 22.22 5.83
C LEU A 194 -7.94 21.95 7.00
N GLU A 195 -7.96 20.74 7.56
CA GLU A 195 -7.03 20.29 8.59
C GLU A 195 -5.59 20.24 8.07
N LYS A 196 -5.38 19.67 6.86
CA LYS A 196 -4.06 19.65 6.20
C LYS A 196 -3.52 21.05 5.91
N CYS A 197 -4.42 22.00 5.67
CA CYS A 197 -4.10 23.37 5.32
C CYS A 197 -4.27 24.37 6.47
N LYS A 198 -4.45 23.91 7.72
CA LYS A 198 -4.85 24.74 8.87
C LYS A 198 -3.94 25.95 9.12
N ASN A 199 -2.64 25.81 8.85
CA ASN A 199 -1.66 26.88 9.11
C ASN A 199 -1.72 28.04 8.10
N MET A 200 -2.53 27.94 7.05
CA MET A 200 -2.57 28.95 5.98
C MET A 200 -3.77 29.89 6.07
N ASP A 201 -4.86 29.50 6.76
CA ASP A 201 -6.09 30.30 6.95
C ASP A 201 -6.55 31.08 5.70
N SER A 202 -6.42 30.45 4.54
CA SER A 202 -6.51 31.14 3.25
C SER A 202 -7.49 30.49 2.27
N ILE A 203 -8.07 29.34 2.59
CA ILE A 203 -9.04 28.68 1.71
C ILE A 203 -10.41 29.29 1.98
N VAL A 204 -11.03 29.88 0.96
CA VAL A 204 -12.27 30.66 1.10
C VAL A 204 -13.50 29.96 0.48
N HIS A 205 -13.27 28.99 -0.40
CA HIS A 205 -14.34 28.22 -1.02
C HIS A 205 -13.83 26.81 -1.39
N ILE A 206 -14.64 25.78 -1.11
CA ILE A 206 -14.39 24.39 -1.48
C ILE A 206 -15.68 23.84 -2.09
N TYR A 207 -15.54 23.10 -3.18
CA TYR A 207 -16.62 22.33 -3.79
C TYR A 207 -16.14 20.89 -4.05
N VAL A 208 -16.85 19.91 -3.49
CA VAL A 208 -16.62 18.48 -3.72
C VAL A 208 -17.56 18.03 -4.84
N ASP A 209 -16.99 17.54 -5.95
CA ASP A 209 -17.75 17.10 -7.11
C ASP A 209 -18.17 15.64 -6.92
N VAL A 210 -19.25 15.40 -6.16
CA VAL A 210 -19.67 14.06 -5.69
C VAL A 210 -19.86 13.04 -6.82
N GLU A 211 -20.20 13.49 -8.02
CA GLU A 211 -20.38 12.64 -9.21
C GLU A 211 -19.05 12.32 -9.93
N SER A 212 -17.94 12.90 -9.46
CA SER A 212 -16.65 12.74 -10.10
C SER A 212 -16.06 11.36 -9.83
N ARG A 213 -16.03 10.53 -10.88
CA ARG A 213 -15.29 9.25 -10.89
C ARG A 213 -13.79 9.38 -10.61
N GLU A 214 -13.24 10.58 -10.78
CA GLU A 214 -11.82 10.86 -10.53
C GLU A 214 -11.58 11.40 -9.11
N GLY A 215 -12.61 11.50 -8.27
CA GLY A 215 -12.50 12.03 -6.91
C GLY A 215 -12.10 13.51 -6.89
N CYS A 216 -12.78 14.35 -7.69
CA CYS A 216 -12.39 15.75 -7.88
C CYS A 216 -12.92 16.68 -6.78
N VAL A 217 -12.02 17.52 -6.25
CA VAL A 217 -12.36 18.64 -5.36
C VAL A 217 -11.81 19.93 -5.94
N TYR A 218 -12.56 21.01 -5.85
CA TYR A 218 -12.21 22.31 -6.40
C TYR A 218 -12.18 23.35 -5.29
N LEU A 219 -11.07 24.06 -5.13
CA LEU A 219 -10.96 25.09 -4.09
C LEU A 219 -10.46 26.42 -4.62
N LYS A 220 -10.87 27.50 -3.96
CA LYS A 220 -10.39 28.88 -4.15
C LYS A 220 -9.69 29.32 -2.87
N CYS A 221 -8.48 29.85 -3.02
CA CYS A 221 -7.74 30.53 -1.96
C CYS A 221 -7.94 32.06 -2.04
N SER A 222 -7.58 32.76 -0.96
CA SER A 222 -7.58 34.23 -0.87
C SER A 222 -6.55 34.88 -1.80
N SER A 223 -5.44 34.18 -2.10
CA SER A 223 -4.38 34.67 -2.98
C SER A 223 -3.70 33.56 -3.78
N CYS A 224 -2.97 33.96 -4.82
CA CYS A 224 -2.11 33.07 -5.61
C CYS A 224 -1.00 32.42 -4.78
N GLU A 225 -0.43 33.15 -3.82
CA GLU A 225 0.58 32.61 -2.91
C GLU A 225 -0.02 31.53 -1.99
N ALA A 226 -1.20 31.80 -1.44
CA ALA A 226 -1.94 30.82 -0.64
C ALA A 226 -2.26 29.55 -1.43
N ALA A 227 -2.68 29.69 -2.70
CA ALA A 227 -2.89 28.53 -3.58
C ALA A 227 -1.59 27.75 -3.84
N GLY A 228 -0.44 28.43 -3.97
CA GLY A 228 0.86 27.77 -4.09
C GLY A 228 1.21 26.96 -2.85
N LYS A 229 1.05 27.53 -1.65
CA LYS A 229 1.28 26.81 -0.38
C LYS A 229 0.31 25.62 -0.21
N ALA A 230 -0.98 25.80 -0.52
CA ALA A 230 -1.97 24.72 -0.48
C ALA A 230 -1.62 23.59 -1.47
N ARG A 231 -1.20 23.93 -2.69
CA ARG A 231 -0.71 22.95 -3.67
C ARG A 231 0.47 22.15 -3.12
N LEU A 232 1.45 22.80 -2.50
CA LEU A 232 2.62 22.12 -1.93
C LEU A 232 2.22 21.17 -0.79
N ALA A 233 1.24 21.56 0.05
CA ALA A 233 0.77 20.76 1.16
C ALA A 233 -0.05 19.52 0.75
N LEU A 234 -0.67 19.54 -0.45
CA LEU A 234 -1.61 18.52 -0.90
C LEU A 234 -1.07 17.66 -2.06
N HIS A 235 -0.26 18.24 -2.93
CA HIS A 235 0.20 17.56 -4.14
C HIS A 235 1.24 16.48 -3.82
N GLY A 236 1.01 15.27 -4.34
CA GLY A 236 1.92 14.15 -4.15
C GLY A 236 1.81 13.53 -2.75
N TRP A 237 0.77 13.86 -1.99
CA TRP A 237 0.45 13.22 -0.73
C TRP A 237 -0.48 12.01 -0.94
N TRP A 238 -0.31 11.01 -0.09
CA TRP A 238 -1.24 9.90 0.03
C TRP A 238 -2.38 10.28 0.98
N PHE A 239 -3.61 10.05 0.53
CA PHE A 239 -4.83 10.24 1.30
C PHE A 239 -5.71 9.02 1.10
N ASP A 240 -6.07 8.34 2.18
CA ASP A 240 -6.92 7.14 2.15
C ASP A 240 -6.49 6.09 1.10
N GLY A 241 -5.19 5.79 1.05
CA GLY A 241 -4.60 4.84 0.11
C GLY A 241 -4.49 5.34 -1.34
N ARG A 242 -4.79 6.62 -1.59
CA ARG A 242 -4.80 7.23 -2.93
C ARG A 242 -3.80 8.36 -3.06
N LEU A 243 -3.06 8.37 -4.18
CA LEU A 243 -2.13 9.46 -4.48
C LEU A 243 -2.89 10.70 -4.96
N VAL A 244 -2.81 11.78 -4.20
CA VAL A 244 -3.47 13.06 -4.49
C VAL A 244 -2.67 13.88 -5.50
N THR A 245 -3.36 14.37 -6.52
CA THR A 245 -2.76 15.26 -7.53
C THR A 245 -3.49 16.59 -7.62
N VAL A 246 -2.72 17.68 -7.78
CA VAL A 246 -3.27 19.03 -7.79
C VAL A 246 -2.89 19.71 -9.10
N LYS A 247 -3.84 20.40 -9.73
CA LYS A 247 -3.65 21.25 -10.91
C LYS A 247 -4.24 22.64 -10.67
N HIS A 248 -3.66 23.65 -11.31
CA HIS A 248 -4.21 25.01 -11.28
C HIS A 248 -5.43 25.11 -12.20
N LEU A 249 -6.40 25.92 -11.81
CA LEU A 249 -7.58 26.24 -12.61
C LEU A 249 -7.67 27.75 -12.82
N LYS A 250 -8.11 28.17 -14.01
CA LYS A 250 -8.34 29.60 -14.29
C LYS A 250 -9.47 30.14 -13.41
N THR A 251 -9.25 31.31 -12.82
CA THR A 251 -10.22 31.99 -11.95
C THR A 251 -11.56 32.19 -12.65
N ASP A 252 -11.55 32.64 -13.91
CA ASP A 252 -12.77 32.87 -14.70
C ASP A 252 -13.59 31.60 -14.89
N HIS A 253 -12.93 30.46 -15.08
CA HIS A 253 -13.61 29.16 -15.24
C HIS A 253 -14.21 28.71 -13.90
N TYR A 254 -13.50 28.92 -12.80
CA TYR A 254 -13.99 28.62 -11.45
C TYR A 254 -15.24 29.45 -11.14
N HIS A 255 -15.17 30.76 -11.35
CA HIS A 255 -16.26 31.73 -11.11
C HIS A 255 -17.42 31.64 -12.09
N LYS A 256 -17.24 30.97 -13.23
CA LYS A 256 -18.33 30.63 -14.15
C LYS A 256 -19.10 29.40 -13.67
N ARG A 257 -18.41 28.44 -13.04
CA ARG A 257 -19.03 27.22 -12.50
C ARG A 257 -19.64 27.44 -11.12
N TRP A 258 -19.01 28.26 -10.28
CA TRP A 258 -19.45 28.63 -8.93
C TRP A 258 -19.43 30.16 -8.77
N PRO A 259 -20.49 30.87 -9.20
CA PRO A 259 -20.57 32.33 -9.12
C PRO A 259 -20.45 32.86 -7.69
N GLU A 260 -21.01 32.16 -6.70
CA GLU A 260 -20.94 32.46 -5.27
C GLU A 260 -19.50 32.54 -4.73
N ALA A 261 -18.58 31.82 -5.36
CA ALA A 261 -17.17 31.85 -4.99
C ALA A 261 -16.48 33.17 -5.36
N ARG A 262 -17.12 34.09 -6.11
CA ARG A 262 -16.56 35.43 -6.40
C ARG A 262 -16.44 36.24 -5.14
N ASP A 263 -17.52 36.29 -4.36
CA ASP A 263 -17.66 37.11 -3.16
C ASP A 263 -17.13 36.41 -1.90
N ALA A 264 -16.80 35.12 -2.01
CA ALA A 264 -16.16 34.35 -0.96
C ALA A 264 -14.77 34.92 -0.61
N THR A 265 -14.69 35.55 0.57
CA THR A 265 -13.48 36.17 1.15
C THR A 265 -13.17 35.67 2.56
N LYS A 266 -14.17 35.13 3.27
CA LYS A 266 -14.01 34.57 4.61
C LYS A 266 -13.31 33.21 4.54
N PRO A 267 -12.20 32.98 5.28
CA PRO A 267 -11.58 31.67 5.36
C PRO A 267 -12.51 30.62 5.97
N LEU A 268 -12.50 29.43 5.38
CA LEU A 268 -13.19 28.26 5.90
C LEU A 268 -12.39 27.63 7.04
N LYS A 269 -13.11 26.99 7.98
CA LYS A 269 -12.56 26.25 9.11
C LYS A 269 -13.15 24.84 9.11
N PRO A 270 -12.40 23.81 9.56
CA PRO A 270 -12.92 22.46 9.65
C PRO A 270 -14.08 22.40 10.63
N SER A 271 -14.98 21.44 10.44
CA SER A 271 -16.19 21.26 11.26
C SER A 271 -15.86 20.86 12.70
N THR A 272 -14.68 20.26 12.92
CA THR A 272 -14.18 19.83 14.24
C THR A 272 -12.69 20.18 14.37
N ASP A 273 -12.23 20.54 15.57
CA ASP A 273 -10.81 20.84 15.85
C ASP A 273 -9.94 19.60 16.18
N GLN A 274 -10.51 18.40 16.08
CA GLN A 274 -9.90 17.15 16.52
C GLN A 274 -8.82 16.60 15.56
N MET A 275 -8.57 17.26 14.42
CA MET A 275 -7.51 16.90 13.46
C MET A 275 -7.54 15.43 13.03
N ARG A 276 -8.74 14.88 12.81
CA ARG A 276 -8.94 13.44 12.63
C ARG A 276 -8.30 12.90 11.35
N SER A 277 -8.09 13.75 10.36
CA SER A 277 -7.47 13.37 9.07
C SER A 277 -5.95 13.40 9.10
N LEU A 278 -5.34 14.08 10.07
CA LEU A 278 -3.88 14.15 10.18
C LEU A 278 -3.41 12.89 10.91
N SER A 279 -2.62 12.05 10.22
CA SER A 279 -1.94 10.96 10.91
C SER A 279 -1.04 11.53 12.02
N GLN A 280 -1.06 10.87 13.18
CA GLN A 280 0.02 11.00 14.16
C GLN A 280 1.37 10.74 13.46
N PRO A 281 2.46 11.40 13.91
CA PRO A 281 3.68 11.57 13.13
C PRO A 281 4.18 10.25 12.56
N TYR A 282 4.42 10.25 11.26
CA TYR A 282 5.07 9.18 10.53
C TYR A 282 6.45 8.93 11.17
N TYR A 283 6.57 7.91 12.01
CA TYR A 283 7.88 7.48 12.49
C TYR A 283 8.62 6.86 11.30
N ARG A 284 9.68 7.55 10.89
CA ARG A 284 10.57 7.17 9.80
C ARG A 284 11.07 5.75 10.06
N SER A 285 10.96 4.87 9.06
CA SER A 285 11.56 3.53 9.17
C SER A 285 13.06 3.70 9.40
N SER A 286 13.62 2.98 10.36
CA SER A 286 15.06 2.95 10.63
C SER A 286 15.89 2.47 9.42
N LEU A 287 15.24 1.88 8.42
CA LEU A 287 15.82 1.49 7.14
C LEU A 287 16.06 2.69 6.18
N GLU A 288 15.52 3.87 6.47
CA GLU A 288 15.77 5.11 5.70
C GLU A 288 16.91 5.96 6.29
N MET A 289 17.63 5.46 7.31
CA MET A 289 18.73 6.16 7.99
C MET A 289 20.14 5.70 7.55
N THR A 290 20.24 4.91 6.49
CA THR A 290 21.52 4.52 5.86
C THR A 290 21.68 5.16 4.50
#